data_AF-A0A0S8GLV4-F1
#
_entry.id   AF-A0A0S8GLV4-F1
#
_cell.length_a   1.000
_cell.length_b   1.000
_cell.length_c   1.000
_cell.angle_alpha   90.00
_cell.angle_beta   90.00
_cell.angle_gamma   90.00
#
_symmetry.space_group_name_H-M   'P 1'
#
loop_
_entity.id
_entity.type
_entity.pdbx_description
1 polymer ?
#
loop_
_entity_poly.entity_id
_entity_poly.type
_entity_poly.pdbx_seq_one_letter_code
_entity_poly.pdbx_strand_id
1 'polypeptide(L)'
;MEPLKETVEQDEMEQLQDAWQAYKCFRAARSLFFLLIFLGLILIQGGFWAIDLGWAGTPEEIENQGVSGLWILGLQEQEPPAPAPEEEKEQAPYPRERVRKLVELVVDIFYYVLPFSVVIYCLTLLIGLKLALVGRLGGLADSSRAFFLSLVVLVLVVPWYETIDAALPGALFGSPELIDKYCYFHEKMAGLGWWGYFLYYGRFVGLWILAFLLLLAAQLRSHQAARKIQRRFLIGQQGTPSSIVAAAAEARRDKTLEELGEKLAELSEDQEEP
;
A
#
# COMPACT_ATOMS: atom_id res chain seq x y z
N MET A 1 13.24 -10.70 -55.41
CA MET A 1 13.65 -9.84 -54.26
C MET A 1 12.50 -9.56 -53.29
N GLU A 2 11.25 -9.89 -53.62
CA GLU A 2 10.10 -9.75 -52.71
C GLU A 2 10.06 -10.67 -51.47
N PRO A 3 10.52 -11.94 -51.48
CA PRO A 3 10.33 -12.81 -50.29
C PRO A 3 11.19 -12.39 -49.09
N LEU A 4 12.29 -11.65 -49.32
CA LEU A 4 13.19 -11.17 -48.27
C LEU A 4 12.61 -9.97 -47.51
N LYS A 5 11.68 -9.23 -48.13
CA LYS A 5 11.06 -8.06 -47.50
C LYS A 5 9.93 -8.48 -46.57
N GLU A 6 9.13 -9.46 -46.98
CA GLU A 6 8.09 -10.08 -46.13
C GLU A 6 8.68 -10.71 -44.87
N THR A 7 9.82 -11.39 -44.95
CA THR A 7 10.45 -12.01 -43.77
C THR A 7 10.94 -10.99 -42.75
N VAL A 8 11.48 -9.84 -43.21
CA VAL A 8 11.96 -8.78 -42.31
C VAL A 8 10.79 -8.05 -41.64
N GLU A 9 9.72 -7.74 -42.38
CA GLU A 9 8.51 -7.14 -41.79
C GLU A 9 7.84 -8.08 -40.78
N GLN A 10 7.86 -9.40 -41.03
CA GLN A 10 7.28 -10.38 -40.12
C GLN A 10 8.07 -10.50 -38.80
N ASP A 11 9.41 -10.53 -38.86
CA ASP A 11 10.27 -10.53 -37.66
C ASP A 11 10.12 -9.24 -36.84
N GLU A 12 10.00 -8.08 -37.48
CA GLU A 12 9.79 -6.79 -36.80
C GLU A 12 8.44 -6.76 -36.07
N MET A 13 7.38 -7.30 -36.69
CA MET A 13 6.05 -7.39 -36.10
C MET A 13 6.01 -8.34 -34.89
N GLU A 14 6.71 -9.47 -34.95
CA GLU A 14 6.82 -10.42 -33.83
C GLU A 14 7.57 -9.79 -32.65
N GLN A 15 8.69 -9.11 -32.90
CA GLN A 15 9.44 -8.38 -31.87
C GLN A 15 8.62 -7.25 -31.21
N LEU A 16 7.81 -6.53 -31.99
CA LEU A 16 6.91 -5.50 -31.47
C LEU A 16 5.82 -6.09 -30.57
N GLN A 17 5.27 -7.25 -30.95
CA GLN A 17 4.25 -7.95 -30.18
C GLN A 17 4.80 -8.44 -28.84
N ASP A 18 5.99 -9.05 -28.84
CA ASP A 18 6.68 -9.51 -27.63
C ASP A 18 7.03 -8.35 -26.69
N ALA A 19 7.56 -7.24 -27.23
CA ALA A 19 7.87 -6.05 -26.46
C ALA A 19 6.61 -5.46 -25.78
N TRP A 20 5.48 -5.50 -26.47
CA TRP A 20 4.21 -5.02 -25.91
C TRP A 20 3.63 -5.97 -24.85
N GLN A 21 3.73 -7.28 -25.05
CA GLN A 21 3.32 -8.26 -24.03
C GLN A 21 4.16 -8.11 -22.76
N ALA A 22 5.49 -7.95 -22.91
CA ALA A 22 6.39 -7.67 -21.79
C ALA A 22 5.99 -6.38 -21.04
N TYR A 23 5.65 -5.33 -21.78
CA TYR A 23 5.18 -4.06 -21.19
C TYR A 23 3.87 -4.22 -20.40
N LYS A 24 2.93 -5.02 -20.90
CA LYS A 24 1.68 -5.33 -20.18
C LYS A 24 1.92 -6.09 -18.89
N CYS A 25 2.73 -7.14 -18.94
CA CYS A 25 3.10 -7.92 -17.76
C CYS A 25 3.76 -7.03 -16.69
N PHE A 26 4.68 -6.17 -17.13
CA PHE A 26 5.33 -5.19 -16.26
C PHE A 26 4.33 -4.21 -15.60
N ARG A 27 3.38 -3.70 -16.37
CA ARG A 27 2.34 -2.78 -15.85
C ARG A 27 1.42 -3.47 -14.84
N ALA A 28 1.05 -4.72 -15.10
CA ALA A 28 0.23 -5.52 -14.19
C ALA A 28 0.97 -5.78 -12.88
N ALA A 29 2.23 -6.22 -12.95
CA ALA A 29 3.07 -6.45 -11.78
C ALA A 29 3.21 -5.19 -10.91
N ARG A 30 3.49 -4.04 -11.53
CA ARG A 30 3.57 -2.74 -10.83
C ARG A 30 2.27 -2.38 -10.10
N SER A 31 1.12 -2.65 -10.72
CA SER A 31 -0.19 -2.38 -10.11
C SER A 31 -0.47 -3.30 -8.92
N LEU A 32 -0.07 -4.57 -9.03
CA LEU A 32 -0.22 -5.55 -7.96
C LEU A 32 0.59 -5.15 -6.73
N PHE A 33 1.89 -4.84 -6.89
CA PHE A 33 2.73 -4.44 -5.75
C PHE A 33 2.22 -3.16 -5.10
N PHE A 34 1.73 -2.21 -5.90
CA PHE A 34 1.10 -1.03 -5.34
C PHE A 34 -0.15 -1.34 -4.53
N LEU A 35 -1.04 -2.18 -5.05
CA LEU A 35 -2.26 -2.56 -4.33
C LEU A 35 -1.91 -3.26 -3.02
N LEU A 36 -0.91 -4.14 -3.03
CA LEU A 36 -0.40 -4.80 -1.83
C LEU A 36 0.09 -3.78 -0.79
N ILE A 37 0.93 -2.83 -1.19
CA ILE A 37 1.43 -1.78 -0.29
C ILE A 37 0.28 -0.91 0.23
N PHE A 38 -0.61 -0.50 -0.65
CA PHE A 38 -1.77 0.34 -0.33
C PHE A 38 -2.70 -0.35 0.68
N LEU A 39 -3.05 -1.61 0.43
CA LEU A 39 -3.92 -2.40 1.30
C LEU A 39 -3.23 -2.68 2.65
N GLY A 40 -1.93 -3.00 2.64
CA GLY A 40 -1.18 -3.22 3.88
C GLY A 40 -1.08 -1.97 4.74
N LEU A 41 -0.88 -0.79 4.14
CA LEU A 41 -0.92 0.48 4.88
C LEU A 41 -2.29 0.74 5.50
N ILE A 42 -3.38 0.46 4.78
CA ILE A 42 -4.74 0.63 5.32
C ILE A 42 -5.00 -0.35 6.47
N LEU A 43 -4.57 -1.61 6.35
CA LEU A 43 -4.77 -2.61 7.39
C LEU A 43 -3.99 -2.28 8.67
N ILE A 44 -2.75 -1.82 8.55
CA ILE A 44 -1.95 -1.35 9.70
C ILE A 44 -2.64 -0.18 10.39
N GLN A 45 -3.13 0.80 9.61
CA GLN A 45 -3.86 1.94 10.18
C GLN A 45 -5.19 1.50 10.83
N GLY A 46 -5.88 0.52 10.25
CA GLY A 46 -7.06 -0.09 10.85
C GLY A 46 -6.76 -0.77 12.19
N GLY A 47 -5.59 -1.43 12.29
CA GLY A 47 -5.09 -1.99 13.53
C GLY A 47 -4.84 -0.93 14.60
N PHE A 48 -4.23 0.22 14.23
CA PHE A 48 -4.08 1.35 15.14
C PHE A 48 -5.41 1.82 15.73
N TRP A 49 -6.41 2.06 14.88
CA TRP A 49 -7.73 2.52 15.34
C TRP A 49 -8.45 1.45 16.18
N ALA A 50 -8.28 0.16 15.87
CA ALA A 50 -8.85 -0.90 16.69
C ALA A 50 -8.30 -0.90 18.12
N ILE A 51 -7.01 -0.57 18.31
CA ILE A 51 -6.41 -0.45 19.63
C ILE A 51 -6.82 0.87 20.29
N ASP A 52 -6.75 2.00 19.59
CA ASP A 52 -7.06 3.33 20.12
C ASP A 52 -8.53 3.46 20.58
N LEU A 53 -9.48 2.84 19.87
CA LEU A 53 -10.90 2.80 20.24
C LEU A 53 -11.20 1.83 21.40
N GLY A 54 -10.19 1.15 21.95
CA GLY A 54 -10.34 0.20 23.05
C GLY A 54 -11.00 -1.12 22.66
N TRP A 55 -11.09 -1.46 21.37
CA TRP A 55 -11.61 -2.78 20.95
C TRP A 55 -10.69 -3.93 21.38
N ALA A 56 -9.40 -3.63 21.60
CA ALA A 56 -8.40 -4.59 22.04
C ALA A 56 -8.27 -4.75 23.58
N GLY A 57 -9.01 -3.97 24.37
CA GLY A 57 -8.95 -3.97 25.84
C GLY A 57 -8.55 -2.60 26.42
N THR A 58 -8.75 -2.42 27.73
CA THR A 58 -8.29 -1.21 28.45
C THR A 58 -6.77 -1.28 28.70
N PRO A 59 -6.08 -0.14 28.91
CA PRO A 59 -4.65 -0.13 29.22
C PRO A 59 -4.26 -1.09 30.37
N GLU A 60 -5.12 -1.17 31.40
CA GLU A 60 -4.93 -1.98 32.60
C GLU A 60 -5.09 -3.49 32.33
N GLU A 61 -5.97 -3.89 31.41
CA GLU A 61 -6.09 -5.28 30.95
C GLU A 61 -4.88 -5.70 30.09
N ILE A 62 -4.32 -4.77 29.32
CA ILE A 62 -3.20 -5.01 28.42
C ILE A 62 -1.89 -5.21 29.21
N GLU A 63 -1.66 -4.41 30.25
CA GLU A 63 -0.50 -4.51 31.13
C GLU A 63 -0.48 -5.84 31.91
N ASN A 64 -1.62 -6.22 32.52
CA ASN A 64 -1.74 -7.47 33.29
C ASN A 64 -1.52 -8.74 32.43
N GLN A 65 -1.84 -8.69 31.14
CA GLN A 65 -1.57 -9.81 30.22
C GLN A 65 -0.14 -9.83 29.68
N GLY A 66 0.51 -8.67 29.49
CA GLY A 66 1.92 -8.57 29.09
C GLY A 66 2.87 -9.14 30.15
N VAL A 67 2.55 -8.92 31.42
CA VAL A 67 3.31 -9.50 32.56
C VAL A 67 3.17 -11.02 32.57
N SER A 68 2.01 -11.58 32.20
CA SER A 68 1.79 -13.04 32.09
C SER A 68 2.72 -13.76 31.10
N GLY A 69 3.18 -13.10 30.03
CA GLY A 69 4.09 -13.68 29.04
C GLY A 69 5.58 -13.67 29.45
N LEU A 70 5.98 -12.76 30.34
CA LEU A 70 7.36 -12.60 30.80
C LEU A 70 7.75 -13.60 31.92
N TRP A 71 6.78 -14.17 32.65
CA TRP A 71 7.04 -15.24 33.63
C TRP A 71 7.47 -16.57 32.99
N ILE A 72 7.33 -16.75 31.67
CA ILE A 72 7.73 -18.00 30.98
C ILE A 72 9.25 -18.04 30.68
N LEU A 73 9.95 -16.90 30.71
CA LEU A 73 11.39 -16.81 30.39
C LEU A 73 12.28 -16.40 31.57
N GLY A 74 11.72 -16.20 32.76
CA GLY A 74 12.48 -15.90 33.98
C GLY A 74 12.54 -17.11 34.91
N LEU A 75 13.73 -17.68 35.08
CA LEU A 75 14.05 -18.59 36.19
C LEU A 75 13.71 -17.92 37.51
N GLN A 76 12.61 -18.32 38.14
CA GLN A 76 12.30 -17.93 39.52
C GLN A 76 12.43 -19.16 40.41
N GLU A 77 13.45 -19.12 41.25
CA GLU A 77 13.66 -20.01 42.39
C GLU A 77 12.41 -19.97 43.27
N GLN A 78 11.83 -21.14 43.49
CA GLN A 78 10.54 -21.36 44.13
C GLN A 78 10.71 -21.38 45.65
N GLU A 79 10.14 -20.41 46.37
CA GLU A 79 9.76 -20.56 47.79
C GLU A 79 8.24 -20.78 47.89
N PRO A 80 7.74 -21.73 48.70
CA PRO A 80 6.36 -22.21 48.63
C PRO A 80 5.35 -21.25 49.30
N PRO A 81 4.09 -21.17 48.79
CA PRO A 81 3.15 -20.10 49.14
C PRO A 81 2.32 -20.41 50.39
N ALA A 82 2.07 -19.39 51.21
CA ALA A 82 0.98 -19.37 52.19
C ALA A 82 -0.32 -18.87 51.52
N PRO A 83 -1.50 -19.42 51.84
CA PRO A 83 -2.74 -19.13 51.11
C PRO A 83 -3.35 -17.78 51.56
N ALA A 84 -3.47 -16.85 50.61
CA ALA A 84 -4.28 -15.64 50.71
C ALA A 84 -5.32 -15.65 49.58
N PRO A 85 -6.47 -14.97 49.76
CA PRO A 85 -7.77 -15.39 49.26
C PRO A 85 -7.88 -15.30 47.74
N GLU A 86 -8.72 -16.19 47.19
CA GLU A 86 -9.13 -16.22 45.79
C GLU A 86 -9.71 -14.87 45.36
N GLU A 87 -8.87 -14.04 44.74
CA GLU A 87 -9.35 -12.90 43.94
C GLU A 87 -10.03 -13.47 42.69
N GLU A 88 -11.34 -13.22 42.60
CA GLU A 88 -12.19 -13.45 41.45
C GLU A 88 -11.47 -12.94 40.19
N LYS A 89 -10.98 -13.88 39.37
CA LYS A 89 -10.54 -13.60 38.00
C LYS A 89 -11.77 -13.19 37.20
N GLU A 90 -12.04 -11.89 37.16
CA GLU A 90 -13.02 -11.28 36.28
C GLU A 90 -12.66 -11.65 34.84
N GLN A 91 -13.34 -12.67 34.33
CA GLN A 91 -13.10 -13.22 32.99
C GLN A 91 -13.45 -12.15 31.96
N ALA A 92 -12.43 -11.52 31.40
CA ALA A 92 -12.58 -10.59 30.29
C ALA A 92 -13.42 -11.24 29.17
N PRO A 93 -14.36 -10.50 28.53
CA PRO A 93 -15.23 -11.05 27.51
C PRO A 93 -14.43 -11.69 26.36
N TYR A 94 -14.56 -13.01 26.24
CA TYR A 94 -13.94 -13.92 25.26
C TYR A 94 -13.82 -13.43 23.78
N PRO A 95 -14.69 -12.57 23.21
CA PRO A 95 -14.49 -12.04 21.85
C PRO A 95 -13.30 -11.07 21.69
N ARG A 96 -12.91 -10.32 22.73
CA ARG A 96 -11.90 -9.24 22.60
C ARG A 96 -10.49 -9.76 22.39
N GLU A 97 -10.12 -10.83 23.08
CA GLU A 97 -8.79 -11.44 22.97
C GLU A 97 -8.51 -11.99 21.57
N ARG A 98 -9.53 -12.54 20.90
CA ARG A 98 -9.41 -13.04 19.51
C ARG A 98 -9.15 -11.90 18.53
N VAL A 99 -9.88 -10.79 18.67
CA VAL A 99 -9.71 -9.61 17.81
C VAL A 99 -8.32 -9.03 18.02
N ARG A 100 -7.86 -8.93 19.27
CA ARG A 100 -6.51 -8.47 19.60
C ARG A 100 -5.42 -9.32 18.94
N LYS A 101 -5.43 -10.64 19.15
CA LYS A 101 -4.46 -11.56 18.53
C LYS A 101 -4.49 -11.50 17.00
N LEU A 102 -5.68 -11.33 16.41
CA LEU A 102 -5.83 -11.18 14.97
C LEU A 102 -5.21 -9.87 14.48
N VAL A 103 -5.45 -8.75 15.17
CA VAL A 103 -4.85 -7.45 14.84
C VAL A 103 -3.34 -7.50 14.98
N GLU A 104 -2.81 -8.04 16.08
CA GLU A 104 -1.37 -8.21 16.31
C GLU A 104 -0.73 -9.04 15.18
N LEU A 105 -1.32 -10.21 14.87
CA LEU A 105 -0.84 -11.07 13.79
C LEU A 105 -0.84 -10.37 12.43
N VAL A 106 -1.93 -9.68 12.10
CA VAL A 106 -2.06 -8.97 10.82
C VAL A 106 -1.03 -7.84 10.73
N VAL A 107 -0.93 -7.00 11.77
CA VAL A 107 0.04 -5.89 11.81
C VAL A 107 1.46 -6.41 11.69
N ASP A 108 1.83 -7.48 12.40
CA ASP A 108 3.16 -8.06 12.35
C ASP A 108 3.48 -8.66 10.97
N ILE A 109 2.55 -9.38 10.35
CA ILE A 109 2.73 -9.90 8.99
C ILE A 109 2.98 -8.74 8.02
N PHE A 110 2.18 -7.68 8.07
CA PHE A 110 2.35 -6.54 7.16
C PHE A 110 3.60 -5.72 7.47
N TYR A 111 4.01 -5.61 8.73
CA TYR A 111 5.25 -4.97 9.14
C TYR A 111 6.47 -5.58 8.44
N TYR A 112 6.52 -6.92 8.34
CA TYR A 112 7.60 -7.59 7.62
C TYR A 112 7.41 -7.59 6.09
N VAL A 113 6.19 -7.77 5.59
CA VAL A 113 5.93 -7.91 4.14
C VAL A 113 6.04 -6.58 3.37
N LEU A 114 5.67 -5.45 4.00
CA LEU A 114 5.61 -4.15 3.34
C LEU A 114 6.98 -3.63 2.88
N PRO A 115 8.06 -3.65 3.70
CA PRO A 115 9.38 -3.22 3.26
C PRO A 115 9.86 -3.98 2.02
N PHE A 116 9.72 -5.31 1.99
CA PHE A 116 10.07 -6.12 0.81
C PHE A 116 9.23 -5.72 -0.41
N SER A 117 7.93 -5.52 -0.23
CA SER A 117 7.04 -5.09 -1.31
C SER A 117 7.41 -3.72 -1.86
N VAL A 118 7.79 -2.75 -1.02
CA VAL A 118 8.21 -1.42 -1.46
C VAL A 118 9.56 -1.48 -2.19
N VAL A 119 10.50 -2.30 -1.74
CA VAL A 119 11.77 -2.54 -2.46
C VAL A 119 11.50 -3.10 -3.86
N ILE A 120 10.69 -4.16 -3.96
CA ILE A 120 10.34 -4.77 -5.25
C ILE A 120 9.58 -3.79 -6.15
N TYR A 121 8.68 -2.99 -5.57
CA TYR A 121 7.98 -1.92 -6.29
C TYR A 121 8.95 -0.87 -6.85
N CYS A 122 9.95 -0.46 -6.06
CA CYS A 122 10.99 0.48 -6.48
C CYS A 122 11.87 -0.11 -7.59
N LEU A 123 12.29 -1.38 -7.48
CA LEU A 123 13.02 -2.09 -8.53
C LEU A 123 12.22 -2.22 -9.82
N THR A 124 10.91 -2.47 -9.69
CA THR A 124 10.00 -2.48 -10.84
C THR A 124 10.01 -1.12 -11.52
N LEU A 125 9.83 -0.02 -10.78
CA LEU A 125 9.92 1.34 -11.36
C LEU A 125 11.28 1.65 -12.00
N LEU A 126 12.39 1.16 -11.45
CA LEU A 126 13.72 1.28 -12.05
C LEU A 126 13.83 0.56 -13.39
N ILE A 127 13.30 -0.66 -13.49
CA ILE A 127 13.27 -1.41 -14.75
C ILE A 127 12.45 -0.65 -15.78
N GLY A 128 11.27 -0.14 -15.40
CA GLY A 128 10.44 0.69 -16.27
C GLY A 128 11.16 1.97 -16.75
N LEU A 129 11.91 2.61 -15.87
CA LEU A 129 12.73 3.78 -16.19
C LEU A 129 13.86 3.43 -17.17
N LYS A 130 14.54 2.29 -16.98
CA LYS A 130 15.57 1.80 -17.91
C LYS A 130 15.01 1.49 -19.29
N LEU A 131 13.85 0.83 -19.36
CA LEU A 131 13.18 0.57 -20.63
C LEU A 131 12.78 1.87 -21.35
N ALA A 132 12.30 2.87 -20.61
CA ALA A 132 12.00 4.19 -21.16
C ALA A 132 13.24 4.91 -21.70
N LEU A 133 14.38 4.80 -21.00
CA LEU A 133 15.68 5.35 -21.43
C LEU A 133 16.16 4.71 -22.74
N VAL A 134 16.15 3.37 -22.81
CA VAL A 134 16.59 2.61 -23.99
C VAL A 134 15.68 2.89 -25.18
N GLY A 135 14.36 2.95 -24.97
CA GLY A 135 13.40 3.23 -26.03
C GLY A 135 13.37 4.68 -26.52
N ARG A 136 14.14 5.60 -25.89
CA ARG A 136 14.07 7.06 -26.14
C ARG A 136 12.63 7.60 -26.10
N LEU A 137 11.78 6.94 -25.32
CA LEU A 137 10.36 7.25 -25.18
C LEU A 137 10.29 8.50 -24.30
N GLY A 138 10.18 9.68 -24.92
CA GLY A 138 10.10 10.94 -24.18
C GLY A 138 9.06 10.91 -23.05
N GLY A 139 9.26 11.71 -22.00
CA GLY A 139 8.51 11.59 -20.74
C GLY A 139 9.36 11.14 -19.55
N LEU A 140 10.69 11.10 -19.73
CA LEU A 140 11.66 10.77 -18.69
C LEU A 140 11.52 11.62 -17.42
N ALA A 141 11.20 12.90 -17.55
CA ALA A 141 11.03 13.80 -16.41
C ALA A 141 9.87 13.37 -15.48
N ASP A 142 8.77 12.88 -16.04
CA ASP A 142 7.63 12.41 -15.25
C ASP A 142 7.92 11.05 -14.62
N SER A 143 8.60 10.16 -15.37
CA SER A 143 8.98 8.83 -14.87
C SER A 143 10.03 8.90 -13.75
N SER A 144 11.04 9.78 -13.88
CA SER A 144 12.07 9.98 -12.86
C SER A 144 11.49 10.59 -11.59
N ARG A 145 10.58 11.56 -11.68
CA ARG A 145 9.86 12.10 -10.51
C ARG A 145 9.05 11.05 -9.78
N ALA A 146 8.35 10.17 -10.50
CA ALA A 146 7.60 9.06 -9.89
C ALA A 146 8.54 8.07 -9.17
N PHE A 147 9.70 7.78 -9.78
CA PHE A 147 10.74 6.97 -9.17
C PHE A 147 11.30 7.61 -7.88
N PHE A 148 11.64 8.89 -7.89
CA PHE A 148 12.12 9.58 -6.68
C PHE A 148 11.06 9.60 -5.57
N LEU A 149 9.78 9.81 -5.90
CA LEU A 149 8.71 9.71 -4.91
C LEU A 149 8.62 8.30 -4.32
N SER A 150 8.77 7.26 -5.13
CA SER A 150 8.78 5.88 -4.63
C SER A 150 9.99 5.58 -3.72
N LEU A 151 11.14 6.22 -3.96
CA LEU A 151 12.29 6.15 -3.05
C LEU A 151 12.01 6.85 -1.71
N VAL A 152 11.34 7.99 -1.72
CA VAL A 152 10.92 8.66 -0.47
C VAL A 152 9.94 7.78 0.30
N VAL A 153 9.00 7.13 -0.39
CA VAL A 153 8.10 6.14 0.24
C VAL A 153 8.89 4.94 0.78
N LEU A 154 9.86 4.42 0.04
CA LEU A 154 10.75 3.37 0.53
C LEU A 154 11.43 3.77 1.83
N VAL A 155 11.99 4.98 1.88
CA VAL A 155 12.60 5.52 3.10
C VAL A 155 11.58 5.65 4.22
N LEU A 156 10.38 6.16 3.98
CA LEU A 156 9.37 6.33 5.05
C LEU A 156 8.82 5.00 5.57
N VAL A 157 8.66 4.00 4.71
CA VAL A 157 8.09 2.69 5.07
C VAL A 157 9.10 1.80 5.77
N VAL A 158 10.40 1.94 5.50
CA VAL A 158 11.43 1.14 6.19
C VAL A 158 11.39 1.42 7.71
N PRO A 159 11.33 0.37 8.55
CA PRO A 159 11.36 0.54 10.00
C PRO A 159 12.78 0.89 10.47
N TRP A 160 13.06 2.20 10.57
CA TRP A 160 14.36 2.71 11.04
C TRP A 160 14.63 2.44 12.52
N TYR A 161 13.57 2.18 13.29
CA TYR A 161 13.62 1.94 14.72
C TYR A 161 14.55 0.78 15.10
N GLU A 162 14.49 -0.34 14.36
CA GLU A 162 15.34 -1.51 14.64
C GLU A 162 16.75 -1.40 14.03
N THR A 163 16.92 -0.54 13.02
CA THR A 163 18.12 -0.57 12.17
C THR A 163 19.12 0.55 12.47
N ILE A 164 18.67 1.71 12.94
CA ILE A 164 19.54 2.87 13.16
C ILE A 164 19.40 3.41 14.58
N ASP A 165 18.22 3.91 14.94
CA ASP A 165 18.02 4.60 16.21
C ASP A 165 16.53 4.64 16.57
N ALA A 166 16.24 4.51 17.87
CA ALA A 166 14.89 4.60 18.41
C ALA A 166 14.25 5.99 18.19
N ALA A 167 15.07 7.00 17.92
CA ALA A 167 14.65 8.38 17.66
C ALA A 167 14.16 8.65 16.22
N LEU A 168 14.36 7.72 15.27
CA LEU A 168 13.92 7.87 13.88
C LEU A 168 12.63 7.07 13.64
N PRO A 169 11.45 7.69 13.82
CA PRO A 169 10.18 7.01 13.57
C PRO A 169 9.95 6.75 12.08
N GLY A 170 9.71 5.49 11.74
CA GLY A 170 9.15 5.10 10.44
C GLY A 170 7.63 5.24 10.40
N ALA A 171 7.04 5.12 9.22
CA ALA A 171 5.58 5.07 9.03
C ALA A 171 4.99 3.71 9.44
N LEU A 172 5.81 2.65 9.47
CA LEU A 172 5.43 1.35 10.03
C LEU A 172 5.68 1.31 11.52
N PHE A 173 4.81 0.60 12.24
CA PHE A 173 4.93 0.33 13.66
C PHE A 173 4.62 -1.16 13.89
N GLY A 174 5.31 -1.74 14.87
CA GLY A 174 5.03 -3.10 15.33
C GLY A 174 3.93 -3.12 16.39
N SER A 175 3.25 -4.26 16.51
CA SER A 175 2.24 -4.49 17.56
C SER A 175 2.76 -4.22 18.99
N PRO A 176 3.94 -4.71 19.42
CA PRO A 176 4.42 -4.47 20.77
C PRO A 176 4.76 -2.99 21.03
N GLU A 177 5.25 -2.27 20.01
CA GLU A 177 5.55 -0.84 20.12
C GLU A 177 4.27 -0.02 20.30
N LEU A 178 3.22 -0.35 19.55
CA LEU A 178 1.95 0.35 19.64
C LEU A 178 1.34 0.21 21.04
N ILE A 179 1.39 -1.00 21.61
CA ILE A 179 0.88 -1.30 22.95
C ILE A 179 1.69 -0.57 24.03
N ASP A 180 3.03 -0.67 23.98
CA ASP A 180 3.91 -0.01 24.96
C ASP A 180 3.71 1.51 24.94
N LYS A 181 3.65 2.12 23.75
CA LYS A 181 3.44 3.56 23.60
C LYS A 181 2.03 4.00 23.97
N TYR A 182 1.01 3.17 23.75
CA TYR A 182 -0.35 3.45 24.18
C TYR A 182 -0.45 3.49 25.71
N CYS A 183 0.11 2.51 26.42
CA CYS A 183 0.15 2.49 27.88
C CYS A 183 0.97 3.67 28.44
N TYR A 184 2.17 3.91 27.88
CA TYR A 184 3.00 5.05 28.29
C TYR A 184 2.31 6.40 28.06
N PHE A 185 1.58 6.54 26.94
CA PHE A 185 0.84 7.76 26.63
C PHE A 185 -0.25 8.02 27.66
N HIS A 186 -1.02 6.99 28.00
CA HIS A 186 -2.14 7.09 28.93
C HIS A 186 -1.69 7.33 30.38
N GLU A 187 -0.53 6.80 30.79
CA GLU A 187 0.00 6.94 32.15
C GLU A 187 0.81 8.24 32.36
N LYS A 188 1.73 8.56 31.44
CA LYS A 188 2.73 9.63 31.64
C LYS A 188 2.52 10.86 30.77
N MET A 189 1.97 10.71 29.57
CA MET A 189 1.81 11.85 28.65
C MET A 189 0.50 12.61 28.80
N ALA A 190 -0.48 12.07 29.53
CA ALA A 190 -1.71 12.79 29.88
C ALA A 190 -1.43 14.15 30.57
N GLY A 191 -0.28 14.27 31.26
CA GLY A 191 0.15 15.51 31.91
C GLY A 191 0.75 16.58 30.98
N LEU A 192 1.17 16.24 29.74
CA LEU A 192 1.81 17.19 28.80
C LEU A 192 0.79 17.99 27.95
N GLY A 193 -0.51 17.72 28.09
CA GLY A 193 -1.56 18.38 27.33
C GLY A 193 -1.45 18.13 25.81
N TRP A 194 -1.78 19.13 25.00
CA TRP A 194 -1.90 19.02 23.54
C TRP A 194 -0.61 18.59 22.82
N TRP A 195 0.57 18.87 23.38
CA TRP A 195 1.86 18.51 22.77
C TRP A 195 2.09 16.99 22.75
N GLY A 196 1.67 16.28 23.80
CA GLY A 196 1.73 14.83 23.85
C GLY A 196 0.85 14.20 22.76
N TYR A 197 -0.37 14.71 22.59
CA TYR A 197 -1.28 14.28 21.52
C TYR A 197 -0.68 14.51 20.13
N PHE A 198 -0.06 15.67 19.91
CA PHE A 198 0.57 15.99 18.63
C PHE A 198 1.73 15.03 18.30
N LEU A 199 2.60 14.71 19.27
CA LEU A 199 3.70 13.77 19.06
C LEU A 199 3.22 12.34 18.82
N TYR A 200 2.21 11.88 19.58
CA TYR A 200 1.63 10.56 19.43
C TYR A 200 0.95 10.40 18.07
N TYR A 201 -0.11 11.18 17.79
CA TYR A 201 -0.85 11.08 16.53
C TYR A 201 -0.03 11.55 15.32
N GLY A 202 0.89 12.51 15.49
CA GLY A 202 1.78 12.97 14.42
C GLY A 202 2.69 11.85 13.91
N ARG A 203 3.19 10.98 14.80
CA ARG A 203 3.97 9.80 14.40
C ARG A 203 3.08 8.76 13.72
N PHE A 204 2.05 8.27 14.42
CA PHE A 204 1.28 7.11 13.95
C PHE A 204 0.38 7.43 12.75
N VAL A 205 -0.30 8.58 12.79
CA VAL A 205 -1.23 9.00 11.73
C VAL A 205 -0.55 9.94 10.75
N GLY A 206 0.26 10.89 11.21
CA GLY A 206 0.87 11.90 10.35
C GLY A 206 1.86 11.31 9.33
N LEU A 207 2.81 10.47 9.78
CA LEU A 207 3.76 9.81 8.87
C LEU A 207 3.06 8.82 7.93
N TRP A 208 2.02 8.14 8.42
CA TRP A 208 1.20 7.26 7.61
C TRP A 208 0.48 8.02 6.49
N ILE A 209 -0.22 9.12 6.80
CA ILE A 209 -0.88 9.98 5.81
C ILE A 209 0.13 10.48 4.79
N LEU A 210 1.31 10.91 5.24
CA LEU A 210 2.37 11.37 4.36
C LEU A 210 2.83 10.27 3.40
N ALA A 211 3.13 9.07 3.90
CA ALA A 211 3.51 7.92 3.09
C ALA A 211 2.41 7.54 2.10
N PHE A 212 1.15 7.54 2.54
CA PHE A 212 -0.02 7.25 1.72
C PHE A 212 -0.18 8.26 0.58
N LEU A 213 -0.15 9.56 0.88
CA LEU A 213 -0.25 10.63 -0.11
C LEU A 213 0.90 10.58 -1.13
N LEU A 214 2.12 10.32 -0.68
CA LEU A 214 3.29 10.17 -1.55
C LEU A 214 3.15 8.93 -2.46
N LEU A 215 2.63 7.82 -1.94
CA LEU A 215 2.37 6.62 -2.72
C LEU A 215 1.29 6.87 -3.79
N LEU A 216 0.20 7.58 -3.46
CA LEU A 216 -0.82 8.01 -4.43
C LEU A 216 -0.23 8.93 -5.49
N ALA A 217 0.55 9.94 -5.08
CA ALA A 217 1.20 10.86 -5.99
C ALA A 217 2.16 10.14 -6.94
N ALA A 218 2.93 9.16 -6.44
CA ALA A 218 3.81 8.31 -7.24
C ALA A 218 3.01 7.52 -8.30
N GLN A 219 1.87 6.93 -7.91
CA GLN A 219 1.02 6.19 -8.83
C GLN A 219 0.36 7.05 -9.90
N LEU A 220 -0.25 8.16 -9.50
CA LEU A 220 -0.94 9.06 -10.43
C LEU A 220 0.03 9.56 -11.50
N ARG A 221 1.24 9.94 -11.09
CA ARG A 221 2.30 10.37 -12.01
C ARG A 221 2.81 9.25 -12.90
N SER A 222 3.03 8.06 -12.35
CA SER A 222 3.45 6.90 -13.14
C SER A 222 2.39 6.51 -14.17
N HIS A 223 1.10 6.59 -13.81
CA HIS A 223 -0.01 6.33 -14.73
C HIS A 223 -0.11 7.39 -15.84
N GLN A 224 0.11 8.65 -15.50
CA GLN A 224 0.19 9.74 -16.48
C GLN A 224 1.35 9.52 -17.47
N ALA A 225 2.52 9.10 -16.98
CA ALA A 225 3.66 8.77 -17.84
C ALA A 225 3.35 7.62 -18.80
N ALA A 226 2.74 6.53 -18.29
CA ALA A 226 2.32 5.40 -19.11
C ALA A 226 1.31 5.78 -20.20
N ARG A 227 0.31 6.61 -19.86
CA ARG A 227 -0.68 7.12 -20.84
C ARG A 227 -0.04 7.95 -21.94
N LYS A 228 0.95 8.80 -21.61
CA LYS A 228 1.68 9.60 -22.61
C LYS A 228 2.47 8.72 -23.59
N ILE A 229 3.10 7.65 -23.08
CA ILE A 229 3.83 6.67 -23.91
C ILE A 229 2.89 5.92 -24.84
N GLN A 230 1.76 5.42 -24.33
CA GLN A 230 0.75 4.72 -25.13
C GLN A 230 0.22 5.58 -26.27
N ARG A 231 -0.10 6.85 -26.00
CA ARG A 231 -0.55 7.78 -27.05
C ARG A 231 0.49 7.97 -28.14
N ARG A 232 1.78 8.07 -27.79
CA ARG A 232 2.85 8.21 -28.79
C ARG A 232 3.09 6.95 -29.59
N PHE A 233 2.97 5.77 -28.98
CA PHE A 233 3.07 4.50 -29.69
C PHE A 233 1.93 4.32 -30.68
N LEU A 234 0.69 4.66 -30.28
CA LEU A 234 -0.46 4.65 -31.17
C LEU A 234 -0.30 5.64 -32.33
N ILE A 235 0.15 6.87 -32.06
CA ILE A 235 0.41 7.87 -33.11
C ILE A 235 1.56 7.43 -34.03
N GLY A 236 2.60 6.77 -33.50
CA GLY A 236 3.68 6.19 -34.30
C GLY A 236 3.21 5.05 -35.21
N GLN A 237 2.25 4.23 -34.77
CA GLN A 237 1.61 3.22 -35.61
C GLN A 237 0.62 3.79 -36.62
N GLN A 238 0.03 4.97 -36.38
CA GLN A 238 -0.88 5.64 -37.32
C GLN A 238 -0.19 6.08 -38.63
N GLY A 239 1.12 5.89 -38.79
CA GLY A 239 1.76 5.91 -40.11
C GLY A 239 1.32 4.78 -41.05
N THR A 240 0.61 3.75 -40.55
CA THR A 240 0.00 2.68 -41.36
C THR A 240 -1.54 2.84 -41.41
N PRO A 241 -2.15 2.86 -42.61
CA PRO A 241 -3.56 3.24 -42.80
C PRO A 241 -4.58 2.31 -42.13
N SER A 242 -4.20 1.07 -41.80
CA SER A 242 -5.05 0.08 -41.13
C SER A 242 -5.35 0.43 -39.65
N SER A 243 -4.38 0.99 -38.93
CA SER A 243 -4.50 1.25 -37.49
C SER A 243 -5.31 2.50 -37.15
N ILE A 244 -5.37 3.48 -38.06
CA ILE A 244 -6.24 4.67 -37.94
C ILE A 244 -7.71 4.26 -37.92
N VAL A 245 -8.10 3.28 -38.75
CA VAL A 245 -9.48 2.78 -38.83
C VAL A 245 -9.87 2.03 -37.56
N ALA A 246 -8.95 1.23 -36.99
CA ALA A 246 -9.19 0.51 -35.74
C ALA A 246 -9.31 1.45 -34.53
N ALA A 247 -8.42 2.45 -34.41
CA ALA A 247 -8.49 3.44 -33.33
C ALA A 247 -9.72 4.36 -33.44
N ALA A 248 -10.14 4.72 -34.65
CA ALA A 248 -11.38 5.45 -34.89
C ALA A 248 -12.62 4.60 -34.55
N ALA A 249 -12.56 3.29 -34.74
CA ALA A 249 -13.64 2.38 -34.37
C ALA A 249 -13.79 2.21 -32.85
N GLU A 250 -12.69 2.13 -32.09
CA GLU A 250 -12.74 2.09 -30.62
C GLU A 250 -13.25 3.40 -30.01
N ALA A 251 -12.77 4.55 -30.49
CA ALA A 251 -13.26 5.85 -30.01
C ALA A 251 -14.75 6.08 -30.30
N ARG A 252 -15.26 5.50 -31.40
CA ARG A 252 -16.69 5.55 -31.74
C ARG A 252 -17.53 4.61 -30.86
N ARG A 253 -16.93 3.52 -30.37
CA ARG A 253 -17.59 2.54 -29.49
C ARG A 253 -17.76 3.08 -28.07
N ASP A 254 -16.74 3.72 -27.52
CA ASP A 254 -16.84 4.35 -26.19
C ASP A 254 -17.91 5.45 -26.16
N LYS A 255 -17.99 6.25 -27.24
CA LYS A 255 -18.99 7.31 -27.36
C LYS A 255 -20.42 6.78 -27.47
N THR A 256 -20.61 5.64 -28.14
CA THR A 256 -21.93 4.98 -28.23
C THR A 256 -22.33 4.30 -26.92
N LEU A 257 -21.37 3.85 -26.11
CA LEU A 257 -21.65 3.32 -24.78
C LEU A 257 -22.05 4.41 -23.78
N GLU A 258 -21.45 5.60 -23.86
CA GLU A 258 -21.91 6.76 -23.07
C GLU A 258 -23.33 7.17 -23.45
N GLU A 259 -23.64 7.32 -24.75
CA GLU A 259 -24.99 7.67 -25.22
C GLU A 259 -26.04 6.61 -24.85
N LEU A 260 -25.67 5.33 -24.85
CA LEU A 260 -26.57 4.24 -24.41
C LEU A 260 -26.78 4.25 -22.89
N GLY A 261 -25.74 4.56 -22.12
CA GLY A 261 -25.86 4.69 -20.67
C GLY A 261 -26.79 5.85 -20.27
N GLU A 262 -26.66 6.99 -20.96
CA GLU A 262 -27.51 8.17 -20.74
C GLU A 262 -28.98 7.88 -21.07
N LYS A 263 -29.26 7.22 -22.20
CA LYS A 263 -30.64 6.80 -22.55
C LYS A 263 -31.23 5.76 -21.61
N LEU A 264 -30.43 4.85 -21.08
CA LEU A 264 -30.91 3.86 -20.11
C LEU A 264 -31.20 4.52 -18.75
N ALA A 265 -30.48 5.57 -18.38
CA ALA A 265 -30.75 6.36 -17.19
C ALA A 265 -32.09 7.12 -17.33
N GLU A 266 -32.31 7.80 -18.46
CA GLU A 266 -33.59 8.49 -18.76
C GLU A 266 -34.78 7.51 -18.72
N LEU A 267 -34.65 6.32 -19.32
CA LEU A 267 -35.71 5.30 -19.28
C LEU A 267 -35.97 4.71 -17.89
N SER A 268 -35.00 4.80 -16.97
CA SER A 268 -35.18 4.36 -15.58
C SER A 268 -35.92 5.40 -14.74
N GLU A 269 -35.73 6.70 -15.01
CA GLU A 269 -36.45 7.78 -14.32
C GLU A 269 -37.94 7.82 -14.73
N ASP A 270 -38.25 7.57 -16.00
CA ASP A 270 -39.65 7.53 -16.50
C ASP A 270 -40.48 6.37 -15.91
N GLN A 271 -39.85 5.37 -15.27
CA GLN A 271 -40.53 4.20 -14.71
C GLN A 271 -40.84 4.32 -13.20
N GLU A 272 -40.40 5.40 -12.54
CA GLU A 272 -40.56 5.65 -11.10
C GLU A 272 -41.61 6.71 -10.73
N GLU A 273 -42.29 7.35 -11.69
CA GLU A 273 -43.46 8.22 -11.41
C GLU A 273 -44.81 7.45 -11.48
N PRO A 274 -45.50 7.23 -10.35
CA PRO A 274 -46.87 6.73 -10.31
C PRO A 274 -47.95 7.82 -10.53
#